data_AF-A0A7J2K6E6-F1
#
_entry.id   AF-A0A7J2K6E6-F1
#
_cell.length_a   1.000
_cell.length_b   1.000
_cell.length_c   1.000
_cell.angle_alpha   90.00
_cell.angle_beta   90.00
_cell.angle_gamma   90.00
#
_symmetry.space_group_name_H-M   'P 1'
#
loop_
_entity.id
_entity.type
_entity.pdbx_description
1 polymer ?
#
loop_
_entity_poly.entity_id
_entity_poly.type
_entity_poly.pdbx_seq_one_letter_code
_entity_poly.pdbx_strand_id
1 'polypeptide(L)'
;MSEEHSSESPPKDRISRRQFVAGAATAIVSAVVGGIVGSQAFPKTVTETVTREATKTLTSTATVSTTIPTTVVSTATKEVTKTATKEVTTTVTVTPTVKKTPIKNAMLLINPVKCTGCMLCAFACAEHWIKEEHPELAGDTINLEFSRIRPMRFQYVDVVNVCYQCRLEPYAEGSDKHPCEQVCPTGALHTVPEGEGKEGYYGNGYLWVDKDKCLGIDKCGRCLEVCEEQFGSGISYDPITKKAQVCSMCGGMPVCADACPEGAIEVVAPGRNGRVYAEPPEAKAELYYMKLFGVRRDL
;
A
#
# COMPACT_ATOMS: atom_id res chain seq x y z
N MET A 1 43.84 10.00 -35.11
CA MET A 1 44.15 10.00 -33.67
C MET A 1 43.19 10.95 -32.97
N SER A 2 42.08 10.41 -32.48
CA SER A 2 41.15 11.09 -31.58
C SER A 2 40.57 9.98 -30.71
N GLU A 3 41.23 9.72 -29.57
CA GLU A 3 40.76 8.81 -28.54
C GLU A 3 40.18 9.62 -27.37
N GLU A 4 39.00 9.15 -27.00
CA GLU A 4 38.29 9.16 -25.72
C GLU A 4 38.94 9.85 -24.52
N HIS A 5 38.19 10.76 -23.91
CA HIS A 5 38.44 11.24 -22.56
C HIS A 5 37.53 10.48 -21.58
N SER A 6 38.10 9.48 -20.91
CA SER A 6 37.56 8.92 -19.67
C SER A 6 37.69 9.96 -18.54
N SER A 7 36.67 10.07 -17.69
CA SER A 7 36.72 10.88 -16.46
C SER A 7 36.41 9.99 -15.27
N GLU A 8 37.44 9.70 -14.47
CA GLU A 8 37.37 8.92 -13.25
C GLU A 8 37.13 9.87 -12.05
N SER A 9 36.12 9.58 -11.23
CA SER A 9 35.75 10.37 -10.05
C SER A 9 36.49 9.89 -8.77
N PRO A 10 36.86 10.78 -7.83
CA PRO A 10 37.64 10.42 -6.64
C PRO A 10 36.83 9.63 -5.58
N PRO A 11 37.50 8.87 -4.68
CA PRO A 11 36.84 7.89 -3.83
C PRO A 11 36.07 8.56 -2.68
N LYS A 12 34.82 8.12 -2.46
CA LYS A 12 34.01 8.49 -1.29
C LYS A 12 34.34 7.56 -0.13
N ASP A 13 34.73 8.14 1.02
CA ASP A 13 34.85 7.41 2.29
C ASP A 13 33.51 6.77 2.67
N ARG A 14 33.51 5.44 2.77
CA ARG A 14 32.33 4.64 3.12
C ARG A 14 32.35 4.33 4.62
N ILE A 15 31.44 4.95 5.37
CA ILE A 15 31.16 4.56 6.77
C ILE A 15 30.65 3.12 6.77
N SER A 16 31.30 2.25 7.55
CA SER A 16 30.94 0.83 7.60
C SER A 16 29.66 0.60 8.43
N ARG A 17 28.86 -0.40 8.05
CA ARG A 17 27.63 -0.80 8.76
C ARG A 17 27.85 -1.05 10.27
N ARG A 18 29.05 -1.47 10.69
CA ARG A 18 29.39 -1.67 12.10
C ARG A 18 29.45 -0.36 12.89
N GLN A 19 29.93 0.73 12.29
CA GLN A 19 29.97 2.04 12.96
C GLN A 19 28.56 2.65 13.09
N PHE A 20 27.66 2.36 12.15
CA PHE A 20 26.26 2.79 12.23
C PHE A 20 25.50 2.04 13.34
N VAL A 21 25.69 0.72 13.45
CA VAL A 21 25.03 -0.09 14.50
C VAL A 21 25.57 0.22 15.90
N ALA A 22 26.87 0.51 16.03
CA ALA A 22 27.45 0.91 17.31
C ALA A 22 26.87 2.24 17.85
N GLY A 23 26.53 3.18 16.95
CA GLY A 23 25.88 4.44 17.33
C GLY A 23 24.39 4.32 17.69
N ALA A 24 23.71 3.28 17.20
CA ALA A 24 22.31 3.01 17.53
C ALA A 24 22.13 2.22 18.84
N ALA A 25 23.09 1.36 19.20
CA ALA A 25 23.02 0.52 20.40
C ALA A 25 23.13 1.30 21.72
N THR A 26 23.70 2.50 21.71
CA THR A 26 23.79 3.36 22.91
C THR A 26 22.49 4.11 23.23
N ALA A 27 21.46 4.02 22.39
CA ALA A 27 20.19 4.74 22.58
C ALA A 27 19.08 3.93 23.31
N ILE A 28 19.28 2.65 23.64
CA ILE A 28 18.21 1.77 24.15
C ILE A 28 18.28 1.54 25.68
N VAL A 29 19.23 2.14 26.41
CA VAL A 29 19.29 1.98 27.88
C VAL A 29 18.59 3.14 28.58
N SER A 30 17.26 3.09 28.69
CA SER A 30 16.48 3.57 29.85
C SER A 30 14.96 3.56 29.59
N ALA A 31 14.29 2.45 29.88
CA ALA A 31 12.86 2.44 30.25
C ALA A 31 12.46 1.08 30.86
N VAL A 32 12.76 0.88 32.15
CA VAL A 32 12.09 -0.13 32.98
C VAL A 32 11.67 0.53 34.29
N VAL A 33 10.55 0.06 34.85
CA VAL A 33 9.79 0.46 36.07
C VAL A 33 8.72 1.52 35.79
N GLY A 34 7.41 1.34 36.05
CA GLY A 34 6.60 0.31 36.71
C GLY A 34 5.29 0.97 37.21
N GLY A 35 4.17 0.22 37.30
CA GLY A 35 3.04 0.56 38.18
C GLY A 35 1.73 1.10 37.56
N ILE A 36 0.65 0.37 37.81
CA ILE A 36 -0.76 0.66 37.51
C ILE A 36 -1.29 1.78 38.43
N VAL A 37 -1.86 2.87 37.89
CA VAL A 37 -3.06 3.57 38.40
C VAL A 37 -3.69 4.36 37.24
N GLY A 38 -5.01 4.26 37.07
CA GLY A 38 -5.74 4.90 35.98
C GLY A 38 -5.53 6.41 35.89
N SER A 39 -5.37 6.93 34.68
CA SER A 39 -5.45 8.37 34.41
C SER A 39 -5.67 8.67 32.93
N GLN A 40 -6.59 9.61 32.72
CA GLN A 40 -6.91 10.41 31.54
C GLN A 40 -5.86 10.38 30.41
N ALA A 41 -6.32 10.03 29.21
CA ALA A 41 -5.52 10.07 28.00
C ALA A 41 -5.21 11.52 27.61
N PHE A 42 -3.96 11.93 27.83
CA PHE A 42 -3.36 13.11 27.20
C PHE A 42 -2.28 12.68 26.21
N PRO A 43 -2.14 13.38 25.07
CA PRO A 43 -1.18 13.00 24.03
C PRO A 43 0.26 13.12 24.57
N LYS A 44 1.05 12.05 24.39
CA LYS A 44 2.48 12.07 24.68
C LYS A 44 3.22 12.75 23.53
N THR A 45 3.81 13.90 23.80
CA THR A 45 4.74 14.58 22.88
C THR A 45 6.09 13.87 22.93
N VAL A 46 6.57 13.38 21.79
CA VAL A 46 7.96 12.88 21.65
C VAL A 46 8.74 13.96 20.90
N THR A 47 9.77 14.49 21.54
CA THR A 47 10.69 15.47 20.95
C THR A 47 11.96 14.75 20.50
N GLU A 48 12.19 14.65 19.20
CA GLU A 48 13.50 14.24 18.67
C GLU A 48 14.28 15.46 18.16
N THR A 49 15.51 15.63 18.65
CA THR A 49 16.42 16.68 18.20
C THR A 49 17.36 16.11 17.15
N VAL A 50 17.20 16.51 15.89
CA VAL A 50 18.10 16.10 14.79
C VAL A 50 19.08 17.23 14.49
N THR A 51 20.37 17.00 14.75
CA THR A 51 21.46 17.93 14.43
C THR A 51 21.98 17.66 13.01
N ARG A 52 22.02 18.67 12.14
CA ARG A 52 22.72 18.61 10.85
C ARG A 52 23.73 19.75 10.74
N GLU A 53 24.98 19.41 10.42
CA GLU A 53 26.02 20.39 10.08
C GLU A 53 25.91 20.79 8.60
N ALA A 54 26.06 22.09 8.32
CA ALA A 54 26.11 22.62 6.96
C ALA A 54 27.32 23.55 6.80
N THR A 55 28.19 23.24 5.84
CA THR A 55 29.40 24.03 5.53
C THR A 55 29.09 25.00 4.39
N LYS A 56 29.38 26.30 4.58
CA LYS A 56 29.38 27.29 3.49
C LYS A 56 30.76 27.92 3.35
N THR A 57 31.28 27.95 2.12
CA THR A 57 32.55 28.56 1.74
C THR A 57 32.31 30.00 1.28
N LEU A 58 33.03 30.97 1.84
CA LEU A 58 33.07 32.36 1.36
C LEU A 58 34.49 32.69 0.90
N THR A 59 34.61 33.18 -0.32
CA THR A 59 35.88 33.58 -0.94
C THR A 59 35.96 35.10 -0.96
N SER A 60 37.08 35.70 -0.54
CA SER A 60 37.38 37.09 -0.84
C SER A 60 38.73 37.21 -1.56
N THR A 61 38.80 38.14 -2.49
CA THR A 61 39.97 38.39 -3.34
C THR A 61 40.50 39.78 -3.03
N ALA A 62 41.81 39.89 -2.77
CA ALA A 62 42.50 41.18 -2.68
C ALA A 62 43.50 41.29 -3.84
N THR A 63 43.53 42.44 -4.50
CA THR A 63 44.41 42.72 -5.65
C THR A 63 45.45 43.75 -5.25
N VAL A 64 46.73 43.46 -5.46
CA VAL A 64 47.83 44.42 -5.32
C VAL A 64 48.42 44.68 -6.70
N SER A 65 48.54 45.95 -7.08
CA SER A 65 48.99 46.38 -8.42
C SER A 65 50.42 46.91 -8.37
N THR A 66 51.29 46.39 -9.25
CA THR A 66 52.63 46.94 -9.53
C THR A 66 52.92 46.96 -11.04
N THR A 67 53.79 47.87 -11.47
CA THR A 67 53.83 48.53 -12.80
C THR A 67 54.65 47.81 -13.89
N ILE A 68 54.57 46.49 -14.05
CA ILE A 68 55.18 45.71 -15.16
C ILE A 68 54.29 44.48 -15.45
N PRO A 69 54.08 44.03 -16.72
CA PRO A 69 52.99 43.11 -17.05
C PRO A 69 53.31 41.65 -16.69
N THR A 70 53.19 41.29 -15.42
CA THR A 70 53.02 39.90 -14.98
C THR A 70 52.12 39.86 -13.74
N THR A 71 50.87 39.41 -13.89
CA THR A 71 49.90 39.31 -12.81
C THR A 71 50.07 37.98 -12.07
N VAL A 72 50.46 38.00 -10.80
CA VAL A 72 50.51 36.80 -9.94
C VAL A 72 49.35 36.87 -8.96
N VAL A 73 48.39 35.95 -9.09
CA VAL A 73 47.25 35.81 -8.17
C VAL A 73 47.61 34.78 -7.12
N SER A 74 47.73 35.18 -5.85
CA SER A 74 47.84 34.23 -4.73
C SER A 74 46.50 34.15 -4.01
N THR A 75 46.02 32.92 -3.80
CA THR A 75 44.75 32.65 -3.10
C THR A 75 45.08 32.03 -1.75
N ALA A 76 44.65 32.66 -0.66
CA ALA A 76 44.81 32.13 0.70
C ALA A 76 43.45 31.72 1.25
N THR A 77 43.25 30.43 1.50
CA THR A 77 42.03 29.87 2.10
C THR A 77 42.18 29.78 3.61
N LYS A 78 41.33 30.46 4.38
CA LYS A 78 41.19 30.24 5.84
C LYS A 78 39.84 29.58 6.13
N GLU A 79 39.88 28.40 6.72
CA GLU A 79 38.71 27.67 7.19
C GLU A 79 38.27 28.22 8.56
N VAL A 80 37.00 28.67 8.67
CA VAL A 80 36.42 29.10 9.95
C VAL A 80 35.09 28.35 10.13
N THR A 81 35.09 27.37 11.01
CA THR A 81 33.91 26.57 11.37
C THR A 81 33.04 27.36 12.34
N LYS A 82 31.80 27.67 11.95
CA LYS A 82 30.75 28.18 12.86
C LYS A 82 29.55 27.24 12.83
N THR A 83 29.31 26.59 13.97
CA THR A 83 28.15 25.71 14.18
C THR A 83 26.92 26.56 14.49
N ALA A 84 25.86 26.44 13.68
CA ALA A 84 24.57 27.06 13.93
C ALA A 84 23.50 25.97 14.10
N THR A 85 22.99 25.83 15.32
CA THR A 85 21.94 24.87 15.68
C THR A 85 20.58 25.47 15.34
N LYS A 86 19.79 24.80 14.49
CA LYS A 86 18.39 25.18 14.25
C LYS A 86 17.49 24.05 14.74
N GLU A 87 16.77 24.28 15.84
CA GLU A 87 15.71 23.38 16.31
C GLU A 87 14.56 23.38 15.30
N VAL A 88 14.26 22.20 14.75
CA VAL A 88 13.06 21.97 13.95
C VAL A 88 12.18 21.00 14.72
N THR A 89 11.19 21.55 15.42
CA THR A 89 10.20 20.76 16.15
C THR A 89 9.20 20.19 15.16
N THR A 90 9.25 18.88 14.91
CA THR A 90 8.22 18.18 14.13
C THR A 90 7.24 17.52 15.09
N THR A 91 6.03 18.04 15.19
CA THR A 91 4.96 17.44 15.99
C THR A 91 4.31 16.32 15.20
N VAL A 92 4.58 15.06 15.56
CA VAL A 92 3.79 13.92 15.07
C VAL A 92 2.60 13.76 15.99
N THR A 93 1.44 14.27 15.56
CA THR A 93 0.17 14.01 16.23
C THR A 93 -0.27 12.59 15.87
N VAL A 94 -0.01 11.63 16.75
CA VAL A 94 -0.58 10.27 16.62
C VAL A 94 -2.07 10.38 16.91
N THR A 95 -2.90 10.34 15.87
CA THR A 95 -4.36 10.30 16.02
C THR A 95 -4.73 9.02 16.77
N PRO A 96 -5.56 9.09 17.83
CA PRO A 96 -6.03 7.90 18.53
C PRO A 96 -6.80 7.00 17.55
N THR A 97 -6.40 5.73 17.47
CA THR A 97 -7.09 4.69 16.70
C THR A 97 -8.50 4.48 17.26
N VAL A 98 -9.49 5.08 16.61
CA VAL A 98 -10.90 4.77 16.87
C VAL A 98 -11.08 3.29 16.56
N LYS A 99 -11.46 2.49 17.57
CA LYS A 99 -11.71 1.05 17.41
C LYS A 99 -12.90 0.87 16.46
N LYS A 100 -12.61 0.60 15.19
CA LYS A 100 -13.61 0.40 14.14
C LYS A 100 -14.37 -0.91 14.38
N THR A 101 -15.69 -0.87 14.26
CA THR A 101 -16.54 -2.07 14.37
C THR A 101 -16.67 -2.72 12.99
N PRO A 102 -16.60 -4.06 12.90
CA PRO A 102 -16.86 -4.78 11.65
C PRO A 102 -18.23 -4.45 11.06
N ILE A 103 -18.26 -4.10 9.77
CA ILE A 103 -19.51 -3.83 9.06
C ILE A 103 -19.92 -5.10 8.30
N LYS A 104 -21.15 -5.57 8.54
CA LYS A 104 -21.69 -6.77 7.88
C LYS A 104 -22.30 -6.46 6.52
N ASN A 105 -22.18 -7.42 5.60
CA ASN A 105 -22.76 -7.38 4.25
C ASN A 105 -22.44 -6.11 3.42
N ALA A 106 -21.48 -5.29 3.83
CA ALA A 106 -21.10 -4.08 3.10
C ALA A 106 -20.40 -4.42 1.77
N MET A 107 -20.27 -3.41 0.93
CA MET A 107 -19.51 -3.49 -0.30
C MET A 107 -18.53 -2.32 -0.40
N LEU A 108 -17.47 -2.52 -1.18
CA LEU A 108 -16.58 -1.43 -1.58
C LEU A 108 -17.17 -0.72 -2.78
N LEU A 109 -17.43 0.58 -2.62
CA LEU A 109 -17.75 1.47 -3.72
C LEU A 109 -16.49 2.27 -4.07
N ILE A 110 -16.08 2.20 -5.33
CA ILE A 110 -14.91 2.92 -5.83
C ILE A 110 -15.37 4.18 -6.57
N ASN A 111 -14.92 5.34 -6.10
CA ASN A 111 -15.16 6.62 -6.74
C ASN A 111 -14.00 6.97 -7.67
N PRO A 112 -14.18 6.90 -9.00
CA PRO A 112 -13.11 7.16 -9.96
C PRO A 112 -12.69 8.63 -10.02
N VAL A 113 -13.51 9.57 -9.52
CA VAL A 113 -13.16 11.00 -9.47
C VAL A 113 -12.13 11.29 -8.39
N LYS A 114 -12.16 10.53 -7.29
CA LYS A 114 -11.23 10.66 -6.15
C LYS A 114 -10.00 9.75 -6.29
N CYS A 115 -10.08 8.70 -7.10
CA CYS A 115 -8.99 7.73 -7.21
C CYS A 115 -7.82 8.33 -8.00
N THR A 116 -6.64 8.36 -7.38
CA THR A 116 -5.39 8.87 -7.98
C THR A 116 -4.49 7.77 -8.55
N GLY A 117 -4.91 6.51 -8.46
CA GLY A 117 -4.10 5.36 -8.88
C GLY A 117 -2.82 5.16 -8.07
N CYS A 118 -2.76 5.63 -6.82
CA CYS A 118 -1.57 5.53 -5.96
C CYS A 118 -1.22 4.11 -5.49
N MET A 119 -2.10 3.14 -5.73
CA MET A 119 -1.95 1.72 -5.36
C MET A 119 -1.83 1.40 -3.86
N LEU A 120 -1.95 2.37 -2.95
CA LEU A 120 -1.85 2.14 -1.50
C LEU A 120 -2.83 1.08 -0.98
N CYS A 121 -4.02 0.99 -1.59
CA CYS A 121 -5.00 -0.04 -1.29
C CYS A 121 -4.49 -1.47 -1.57
N ALA A 122 -3.72 -1.64 -2.66
CA ALA A 122 -3.14 -2.93 -3.02
C ALA A 122 -1.98 -3.29 -2.11
N PHE A 123 -1.12 -2.32 -1.78
CA PHE A 123 -0.03 -2.47 -0.81
C PHE A 123 -0.55 -2.89 0.56
N ALA A 124 -1.52 -2.15 1.12
CA ALA A 124 -2.10 -2.46 2.42
C ALA A 124 -2.76 -3.84 2.43
N CYS A 125 -3.47 -4.21 1.36
CA CYS A 125 -4.08 -5.54 1.25
C CYS A 125 -3.03 -6.65 1.15
N ALA A 126 -1.99 -6.47 0.33
CA ALA A 126 -0.91 -7.45 0.20
C ALA A 126 -0.15 -7.65 1.52
N GLU A 127 0.22 -6.55 2.20
CA GLU A 127 0.91 -6.58 3.49
C GLU A 127 0.07 -7.28 4.56
N HIS A 128 -1.25 -7.04 4.56
CA HIS A 128 -2.18 -7.68 5.49
C HIS A 128 -2.22 -9.20 5.28
N TRP A 129 -2.32 -9.66 4.04
CA TRP A 129 -2.47 -11.09 3.75
C TRP A 129 -1.17 -11.87 3.75
N ILE A 130 -0.04 -11.26 3.35
CA ILE A 130 1.26 -11.94 3.43
C ILE A 130 1.64 -12.23 4.89
N LYS A 131 1.33 -11.33 5.84
CA LYS A 131 1.56 -11.55 7.29
C LYS A 131 0.78 -12.74 7.85
N GLU A 132 -0.37 -13.01 7.28
CA GLU A 132 -1.25 -14.10 7.71
C GLU A 132 -0.92 -15.42 7.04
N GLU A 133 -0.76 -15.41 5.72
CA GLU A 133 -0.59 -16.63 4.92
C GLU A 133 0.88 -17.07 4.84
N HIS A 134 1.84 -16.13 4.91
CA HIS A 134 3.28 -16.36 4.72
C HIS A 134 4.13 -15.44 5.64
N PRO A 135 4.00 -15.56 6.98
CA PRO A 135 4.67 -14.67 7.92
C PRO A 135 6.21 -14.63 7.77
N GLU A 136 6.81 -15.71 7.28
CA GLU A 136 8.25 -15.82 6.99
C GLU A 136 8.70 -14.91 5.83
N LEU A 137 7.78 -14.50 4.96
CA LEU A 137 8.04 -13.61 3.82
C LEU A 137 7.65 -12.15 4.10
N ALA A 138 6.82 -11.92 5.11
CA ALA A 138 6.22 -10.64 5.42
C ALA A 138 7.18 -9.58 6.02
N GLY A 139 8.46 -9.90 6.19
CA GLY A 139 9.48 -9.00 6.75
C GLY A 139 9.94 -7.94 5.74
N ASP A 140 11.05 -8.21 5.05
CA ASP A 140 11.72 -7.22 4.20
C ASP A 140 11.16 -7.11 2.77
N THR A 141 10.04 -7.79 2.49
CA THR A 141 9.49 -7.87 1.13
C THR A 141 8.01 -7.55 1.10
N ILE A 142 7.59 -6.95 -0.01
CA ILE A 142 6.19 -6.77 -0.35
C ILE A 142 5.95 -7.38 -1.72
N ASN A 143 4.87 -8.14 -1.85
CA ASN A 143 4.49 -8.75 -3.11
C ASN A 143 3.00 -8.52 -3.36
N LEU A 144 2.70 -7.73 -4.40
CA LEU A 144 1.34 -7.36 -4.77
C LEU A 144 0.50 -8.55 -5.23
N GLU A 145 1.10 -9.69 -5.54
CA GLU A 145 0.38 -10.92 -5.86
C GLU A 145 -0.39 -11.50 -4.67
N PHE A 146 -0.09 -11.09 -3.43
CA PHE A 146 -0.93 -11.41 -2.26
C PHE A 146 -2.13 -10.46 -2.11
N SER A 147 -2.21 -9.41 -2.93
CA SER A 147 -3.31 -8.45 -2.89
C SER A 147 -4.57 -9.02 -3.51
N ARG A 148 -5.70 -8.80 -2.84
CA ARG A 148 -7.04 -9.19 -3.31
C ARG A 148 -7.81 -8.02 -3.93
N ILE A 149 -7.13 -6.89 -4.11
CA ILE A 149 -7.60 -5.69 -4.79
C ILE A 149 -6.51 -5.27 -5.79
N ARG A 150 -6.89 -5.06 -7.05
CA ARG A 150 -5.98 -4.80 -8.15
C ARG A 150 -6.32 -3.48 -8.85
N PRO A 151 -5.65 -2.38 -8.46
CA PRO A 151 -5.64 -1.14 -9.23
C PRO A 151 -4.90 -1.37 -10.54
N MET A 152 -5.56 -1.04 -11.65
CA MET A 152 -5.06 -1.16 -13.01
C MET A 152 -5.06 0.24 -13.63
N ARG A 153 -3.95 0.60 -14.24
CA ARG A 153 -3.80 1.89 -14.92
C ARG A 153 -4.15 1.72 -16.38
N PHE A 154 -5.21 2.39 -16.82
CA PHE A 154 -5.54 2.60 -18.21
C PHE A 154 -5.13 4.01 -18.62
N GLN A 155 -5.18 4.34 -19.91
CA GLN A 155 -4.89 5.70 -20.33
C GLN A 155 -5.97 6.63 -19.77
N TYR A 156 -5.53 7.65 -19.01
CA TYR A 156 -6.37 8.70 -18.40
C TYR A 156 -7.32 8.26 -17.27
N VAL A 157 -7.47 6.96 -17.01
CA VAL A 157 -8.34 6.45 -15.95
C VAL A 157 -7.66 5.30 -15.20
N ASP A 158 -7.82 5.29 -13.88
CA ASP A 158 -7.41 4.17 -13.04
C ASP A 158 -8.65 3.36 -12.63
N VAL A 159 -8.59 2.04 -12.84
CA VAL A 159 -9.66 1.10 -12.52
C VAL A 159 -9.23 0.26 -11.35
N VAL A 160 -10.00 0.26 -10.26
CA VAL A 160 -9.73 -0.63 -9.13
C VAL A 160 -10.59 -1.87 -9.26
N ASN A 161 -9.98 -3.02 -9.53
CA ASN A 161 -10.67 -4.30 -9.57
C ASN A 161 -10.64 -4.98 -8.20
N VAL A 162 -11.78 -5.53 -7.77
CA VAL A 162 -11.93 -6.24 -6.50
C VAL A 162 -13.16 -7.14 -6.59
N CYS A 163 -13.20 -8.22 -5.80
CA CYS A 163 -14.44 -9.00 -5.66
C CYS A 163 -15.57 -8.11 -5.11
N TYR A 164 -16.66 -8.04 -5.86
CA TYR A 164 -17.86 -7.26 -5.52
C TYR A 164 -18.89 -8.03 -4.70
N GLN A 165 -18.58 -9.24 -4.23
CA GLN A 165 -19.54 -10.09 -3.49
C GLN A 165 -20.82 -10.37 -4.29
N CYS A 166 -20.67 -10.61 -5.60
CA CYS A 166 -21.79 -10.92 -6.52
C CYS A 166 -22.59 -12.12 -6.01
N ARG A 167 -23.92 -12.05 -6.08
CA ARG A 167 -24.80 -13.18 -5.78
C ARG A 167 -25.56 -13.59 -7.03
N LEU A 168 -25.92 -14.87 -7.11
CA LEU A 168 -26.90 -15.34 -8.07
C LEU A 168 -28.30 -14.85 -7.69
N GLU A 169 -29.16 -14.71 -8.67
CA GLU A 169 -30.55 -14.28 -8.49
C GLU A 169 -31.46 -15.51 -8.32
N PRO A 170 -32.10 -15.73 -7.15
CA PRO A 170 -32.85 -16.95 -6.89
C PRO A 170 -33.97 -17.24 -7.91
N TYR A 171 -34.62 -16.20 -8.42
CA TYR A 171 -35.71 -16.34 -9.37
C TYR A 171 -35.26 -16.72 -10.79
N ALA A 172 -34.02 -16.42 -11.17
CA ALA A 172 -33.50 -16.67 -12.52
C ALA A 172 -32.49 -17.83 -12.56
N GLU A 173 -31.70 -18.00 -11.50
CA GLU A 173 -30.55 -18.89 -11.43
C GLU A 173 -30.73 -19.99 -10.38
N GLY A 174 -31.81 -19.96 -9.59
CA GLY A 174 -32.16 -21.00 -8.63
C GLY A 174 -31.34 -21.00 -7.33
N SER A 175 -30.52 -19.99 -7.09
CA SER A 175 -29.74 -19.83 -5.86
C SER A 175 -29.40 -18.37 -5.57
N ASP A 176 -29.05 -18.08 -4.31
CA ASP A 176 -28.52 -16.81 -3.79
C ASP A 176 -27.01 -16.84 -3.46
N LYS A 177 -26.33 -17.97 -3.70
CA LYS A 177 -24.88 -18.10 -3.44
C LYS A 177 -24.05 -17.23 -4.38
N HIS A 178 -22.77 -17.06 -4.07
CA HIS A 178 -21.85 -16.48 -5.02
C HIS A 178 -21.69 -17.39 -6.26
N PRO A 179 -21.60 -16.85 -7.49
CA PRO A 179 -21.39 -17.66 -8.69
C PRO A 179 -20.15 -18.57 -8.58
N CYS A 180 -19.05 -18.03 -8.05
CA CYS A 180 -17.81 -18.76 -7.82
C CYS A 180 -17.90 -19.82 -6.69
N GLU A 181 -18.80 -19.65 -5.74
CA GLU A 181 -19.12 -20.65 -4.71
C GLU A 181 -19.94 -21.80 -5.32
N GLN A 182 -20.92 -21.50 -6.19
CA GLN A 182 -21.74 -22.54 -6.84
C GLN A 182 -20.93 -23.51 -7.69
N VAL A 183 -19.94 -23.00 -8.42
CA VAL A 183 -19.13 -23.84 -9.31
C VAL A 183 -17.99 -24.57 -8.60
N CYS A 184 -17.79 -24.32 -7.30
CA CYS A 184 -16.68 -24.90 -6.54
C CYS A 184 -16.96 -26.37 -6.17
N PRO A 185 -16.25 -27.35 -6.75
CA PRO A 185 -16.58 -28.77 -6.54
C PRO A 185 -16.23 -29.28 -5.14
N THR A 186 -15.30 -28.63 -4.44
CA THR A 186 -14.84 -29.03 -3.11
C THR A 186 -15.50 -28.25 -1.98
N GLY A 187 -16.34 -27.25 -2.30
CA GLY A 187 -16.89 -26.32 -1.31
C GLY A 187 -15.82 -25.48 -0.61
N ALA A 188 -14.67 -25.26 -1.27
CA ALA A 188 -13.60 -24.42 -0.73
C ALA A 188 -14.02 -22.94 -0.64
N LEU A 189 -14.68 -22.43 -1.68
CA LEU A 189 -15.32 -21.12 -1.64
C LEU A 189 -16.68 -21.23 -0.99
N HIS A 190 -16.92 -20.44 0.06
CA HIS A 190 -18.19 -20.40 0.77
C HIS A 190 -18.36 -19.06 1.50
N THR A 191 -19.61 -18.64 1.71
CA THR A 191 -19.92 -17.53 2.60
C THR A 191 -19.74 -17.94 4.05
N VAL A 192 -19.01 -17.15 4.83
CA VAL A 192 -18.80 -17.41 6.26
C VAL A 192 -19.84 -16.64 7.08
N PRO A 193 -20.68 -17.32 7.89
CA PRO A 193 -21.69 -16.67 8.71
C PRO A 193 -21.14 -15.67 9.73
N GLU A 194 -22.05 -14.88 10.32
CA GLU A 194 -21.73 -14.01 11.45
C GLU A 194 -21.34 -14.86 12.68
N GLY A 195 -20.34 -14.40 13.44
CA GLY A 195 -19.81 -15.12 14.60
C GLY A 195 -18.77 -16.20 14.26
N GLU A 196 -18.61 -16.52 12.98
CA GLU A 196 -17.56 -17.42 12.48
C GLU A 196 -16.46 -16.64 11.73
N GLY A 197 -15.27 -17.23 11.73
CA GLY A 197 -14.12 -16.72 11.00
C GLY A 197 -13.06 -16.10 11.89
N LYS A 198 -12.23 -15.24 11.29
CA LYS A 198 -11.07 -14.62 11.94
C LYS A 198 -11.18 -13.11 11.84
N GLU A 199 -11.26 -12.43 12.99
CA GLU A 199 -11.38 -10.98 13.09
C GLU A 199 -10.27 -10.27 12.27
N GLY A 200 -10.69 -9.30 11.45
CA GLY A 200 -9.79 -8.57 10.55
C GLY A 200 -9.42 -9.32 9.26
N TYR A 201 -9.85 -10.57 9.07
CA TYR A 201 -9.49 -11.38 7.91
C TYR A 201 -10.73 -11.87 7.14
N TYR A 202 -11.63 -12.63 7.77
CA TYR A 202 -12.82 -13.19 7.10
C TYR A 202 -13.94 -13.48 8.11
N GLY A 203 -15.17 -13.62 7.63
CA GLY A 203 -16.38 -13.76 8.46
C GLY A 203 -17.46 -12.77 8.05
N ASN A 204 -18.46 -12.56 8.92
CA ASN A 204 -19.46 -11.49 8.80
C ASN A 204 -20.29 -11.48 7.50
N GLY A 205 -20.57 -12.65 6.95
CA GLY A 205 -21.39 -12.82 5.75
C GLY A 205 -20.64 -12.61 4.45
N TYR A 206 -19.30 -12.62 4.47
CA TYR A 206 -18.47 -12.48 3.28
C TYR A 206 -17.92 -13.82 2.79
N LEU A 207 -17.66 -13.85 1.49
CA LEU A 207 -17.02 -14.99 0.81
C LEU A 207 -15.60 -15.23 1.33
N TRP A 208 -15.25 -16.49 1.56
CA TRP A 208 -13.93 -16.96 1.99
C TRP A 208 -13.47 -18.16 1.16
N VAL A 209 -12.16 -18.40 1.12
CA VAL A 209 -11.55 -19.60 0.51
C VAL A 209 -10.91 -20.44 1.61
N ASP A 210 -11.47 -21.61 1.87
CA ASP A 210 -10.84 -22.67 2.65
C ASP A 210 -9.65 -23.25 1.87
N LYS A 211 -8.43 -22.97 2.36
CA LYS A 211 -7.18 -23.33 1.69
C LYS A 211 -6.92 -24.83 1.70
N ASP A 212 -7.45 -25.55 2.69
CA ASP A 212 -7.28 -27.01 2.83
C ASP A 212 -8.15 -27.75 1.82
N LYS A 213 -9.35 -27.23 1.54
CA LYS A 213 -10.26 -27.78 0.52
C LYS A 213 -9.95 -27.28 -0.90
N CYS A 214 -9.26 -26.15 -1.04
CA CYS A 214 -8.96 -25.58 -2.33
C CYS A 214 -7.93 -26.45 -3.07
N LEU A 215 -8.22 -26.88 -4.30
CA LEU A 215 -7.30 -27.69 -5.08
C LEU A 215 -6.15 -26.87 -5.70
N GLY A 216 -6.34 -25.55 -5.85
CA GLY A 216 -5.39 -24.61 -6.47
C GLY A 216 -5.46 -24.59 -8.00
N ILE A 217 -4.89 -23.55 -8.63
CA ILE A 217 -5.03 -23.27 -10.07
C ILE A 217 -4.51 -24.41 -10.96
N ASP A 218 -3.47 -25.12 -10.52
CA ASP A 218 -2.88 -26.21 -11.29
C ASP A 218 -3.82 -27.41 -11.48
N LYS A 219 -4.82 -27.56 -10.60
CA LYS A 219 -5.77 -28.68 -10.61
C LYS A 219 -7.22 -28.23 -10.81
N CYS A 220 -7.55 -26.99 -10.49
CA CYS A 220 -8.90 -26.45 -10.57
C CYS A 220 -8.85 -24.93 -10.79
N GLY A 221 -9.65 -24.42 -11.74
CA GLY A 221 -9.74 -22.97 -12.02
C GLY A 221 -11.17 -22.45 -12.14
N ARG A 222 -12.19 -23.29 -11.88
CA ARG A 222 -13.60 -22.97 -12.19
C ARG A 222 -14.11 -21.67 -11.58
N CYS A 223 -13.66 -21.36 -10.37
CA CYS A 223 -14.02 -20.12 -9.70
C CYS A 223 -13.49 -18.89 -10.46
N LEU A 224 -12.27 -18.95 -11.00
CA LEU A 224 -11.70 -17.90 -11.82
C LEU A 224 -12.42 -17.81 -13.16
N GLU A 225 -12.63 -18.94 -13.83
CA GLU A 225 -13.33 -19.03 -15.12
C GLU A 225 -14.69 -18.33 -15.08
N VAL A 226 -15.56 -18.70 -14.13
CA VAL A 226 -16.86 -18.03 -14.01
C VAL A 226 -16.73 -16.55 -13.63
N CYS A 227 -15.72 -16.20 -12.83
CA CYS A 227 -15.54 -14.82 -12.36
C CYS A 227 -15.00 -13.89 -13.46
N GLU A 228 -14.18 -14.42 -14.36
CA GLU A 228 -13.59 -13.67 -15.48
C GLU A 228 -14.51 -13.61 -16.69
N GLU A 229 -15.21 -14.69 -17.02
CA GLU A 229 -16.09 -14.73 -18.19
C GLU A 229 -17.41 -13.97 -17.99
N GLN A 230 -17.94 -13.96 -16.76
CA GLN A 230 -19.29 -13.40 -16.48
C GLN A 230 -19.27 -12.16 -15.59
N PHE A 231 -18.14 -11.84 -14.96
CA PHE A 231 -18.04 -10.77 -13.96
C PHE A 231 -16.71 -10.02 -14.09
N GLY A 232 -16.29 -9.34 -13.01
CA GLY A 232 -15.12 -8.45 -13.01
C GLY A 232 -13.78 -9.11 -12.72
N SER A 233 -13.63 -10.43 -12.76
CA SER A 233 -12.36 -11.12 -12.46
C SER A 233 -11.76 -10.78 -11.07
N GLY A 234 -12.57 -10.97 -10.02
CA GLY A 234 -12.21 -10.69 -8.62
C GLY A 234 -11.43 -11.79 -7.89
N ILE A 235 -11.00 -12.84 -8.60
CA ILE A 235 -10.24 -13.96 -8.05
C ILE A 235 -8.78 -13.88 -8.47
N SER A 236 -7.89 -14.05 -7.49
CA SER A 236 -6.45 -14.17 -7.67
C SER A 236 -5.97 -15.52 -7.15
N TYR A 237 -4.68 -15.80 -7.33
CA TYR A 237 -4.07 -17.01 -6.77
C TYR A 237 -2.79 -16.64 -6.05
N ASP A 238 -2.60 -17.29 -4.92
CA ASP A 238 -1.37 -17.18 -4.15
C ASP A 238 -0.17 -17.60 -5.03
N PRO A 239 0.86 -16.75 -5.15
CA PRO A 239 2.00 -17.03 -6.01
C PRO A 239 2.81 -18.27 -5.56
N ILE A 240 2.68 -18.69 -4.30
CA ILE A 240 3.41 -19.80 -3.68
C ILE A 240 2.51 -21.03 -3.59
N THR A 241 1.40 -20.95 -2.86
CA THR A 241 0.54 -22.11 -2.61
C THR A 241 -0.36 -22.45 -3.80
N LYS A 242 -0.46 -21.54 -4.77
CA LYS A 242 -1.35 -21.63 -5.94
C LYS A 242 -2.82 -21.79 -5.57
N LYS A 243 -3.20 -21.52 -4.32
CA LYS A 243 -4.58 -21.55 -3.84
C LYS A 243 -5.31 -20.26 -4.21
N ALA A 244 -6.61 -20.37 -4.44
CA ALA A 244 -7.43 -19.21 -4.76
C ALA A 244 -7.39 -18.18 -3.63
N GLN A 245 -7.53 -16.92 -4.02
CA GLN A 245 -7.59 -15.75 -3.17
C GLN A 245 -8.78 -14.91 -3.64
N VAL A 246 -9.59 -14.45 -2.70
CA VAL A 246 -10.75 -13.61 -2.96
C VAL A 246 -10.91 -12.59 -1.84
N CYS A 247 -11.37 -11.38 -2.17
CA CYS A 247 -11.63 -10.38 -1.14
C CYS A 247 -12.72 -10.87 -0.19
N SER A 248 -12.35 -11.05 1.08
CA SER A 248 -13.22 -11.42 2.19
C SER A 248 -13.70 -10.20 3.00
N MET A 249 -13.56 -9.01 2.42
CA MET A 249 -13.82 -7.71 3.06
C MET A 249 -13.07 -7.50 4.39
N CYS A 250 -11.99 -8.26 4.63
CA CYS A 250 -11.29 -8.30 5.92
C CYS A 250 -12.26 -8.54 7.10
N GLY A 251 -13.29 -9.36 6.88
CA GLY A 251 -14.37 -9.57 7.84
C GLY A 251 -15.15 -8.28 8.16
N GLY A 252 -15.30 -7.36 7.22
CA GLY A 252 -16.02 -6.09 7.42
C GLY A 252 -15.15 -4.92 7.89
N MET A 253 -13.83 -5.10 7.93
CA MET A 253 -12.85 -4.06 8.28
C MET A 253 -11.79 -3.92 7.17
N PRO A 254 -12.18 -3.47 5.96
CA PRO A 254 -11.30 -3.49 4.81
C PRO A 254 -10.12 -2.53 4.97
N VAL A 255 -8.92 -3.08 5.15
CA VAL A 255 -7.66 -2.33 5.29
C VAL A 255 -7.36 -1.45 4.08
N CYS A 256 -7.84 -1.85 2.90
CA CYS A 256 -7.68 -1.08 1.67
C CYS A 256 -8.48 0.23 1.66
N ALA A 257 -9.64 0.26 2.35
CA ALA A 257 -10.42 1.49 2.51
C ALA A 257 -9.73 2.42 3.53
N ASP A 258 -9.21 1.87 4.63
CA ASP A 258 -8.50 2.63 5.65
C ASP A 258 -7.18 3.23 5.14
N ALA A 259 -6.53 2.55 4.19
CA ALA A 259 -5.31 3.02 3.55
C ALA A 259 -5.54 4.06 2.43
N CYS A 260 -6.78 4.40 2.07
CA CYS A 260 -7.07 5.30 0.96
C CYS A 260 -7.09 6.77 1.43
N PRO A 261 -6.06 7.59 1.13
CA PRO A 261 -6.00 8.98 1.63
C PRO A 261 -7.07 9.89 1.02
N GLU A 262 -7.49 9.60 -0.21
CA GLU A 262 -8.50 10.40 -0.93
C GLU A 262 -9.94 10.03 -0.57
N GLY A 263 -10.15 8.97 0.22
CA GLY A 263 -11.49 8.42 0.47
C GLY A 263 -12.19 7.98 -0.82
N ALA A 264 -11.43 7.45 -1.78
CA ALA A 264 -11.94 6.92 -3.04
C ALA A 264 -12.55 5.52 -2.91
N ILE A 265 -12.20 4.78 -1.85
CA ILE A 265 -12.75 3.46 -1.53
C ILE A 265 -13.68 3.63 -0.33
N GLU A 266 -14.98 3.56 -0.58
CA GLU A 266 -16.02 3.79 0.42
C GLU A 266 -16.64 2.45 0.83
N VAL A 267 -16.82 2.22 2.14
CA VAL A 267 -17.53 1.04 2.65
C VAL A 267 -18.99 1.41 2.82
N VAL A 268 -19.84 0.87 1.95
CA VAL A 268 -21.27 1.22 1.91
C VAL A 268 -22.14 -0.01 2.17
N ALA A 269 -23.34 0.21 2.71
CA ALA A 269 -24.36 -0.83 2.74
C ALA A 269 -24.70 -1.28 1.31
N PRO A 270 -24.96 -2.58 1.08
CA PRO A 270 -25.21 -3.09 -0.26
C PRO A 270 -26.58 -2.57 -0.73
N GLY A 271 -26.58 -1.53 -1.56
CA GLY A 271 -27.82 -0.99 -2.13
C GLY A 271 -28.38 -1.86 -3.25
N ARG A 272 -27.53 -2.66 -3.90
CA ARG A 272 -27.84 -3.59 -5.00
C ARG A 272 -26.91 -4.80 -4.94
N ASN A 273 -27.25 -5.84 -5.71
CA ASN A 273 -26.36 -6.98 -5.93
C ASN A 273 -25.00 -6.50 -6.49
N GLY A 274 -23.91 -7.02 -5.93
CA GLY A 274 -22.53 -6.72 -6.36
C GLY A 274 -22.27 -6.91 -7.85
N ARG A 275 -23.04 -7.80 -8.50
CA ARG A 275 -23.03 -8.04 -9.94
C ARG A 275 -23.13 -6.75 -10.78
N VAL A 276 -23.88 -5.75 -10.31
CA VAL A 276 -24.06 -4.46 -11.02
C VAL A 276 -22.76 -3.65 -11.14
N TYR A 277 -21.77 -3.94 -10.30
CA TYR A 277 -20.49 -3.24 -10.28
C TYR A 277 -19.33 -4.09 -10.83
N ALA A 278 -19.59 -5.37 -11.11
CA ALA A 278 -18.60 -6.37 -11.47
C ALA A 278 -18.36 -6.42 -12.98
N GLU A 279 -17.99 -5.28 -13.54
CA GLU A 279 -17.60 -5.15 -14.95
C GLU A 279 -16.14 -5.62 -15.15
N PRO A 280 -15.82 -6.27 -16.28
CA PRO A 280 -14.43 -6.50 -16.68
C PRO A 280 -13.62 -5.19 -16.66
N PRO A 281 -12.31 -5.23 -16.33
CA PRO A 281 -11.50 -4.02 -16.18
C PRO A 281 -11.53 -3.08 -17.38
N GLU A 282 -11.53 -3.63 -18.61
CA GLU A 282 -11.56 -2.88 -19.87
C GLU A 282 -12.89 -2.15 -20.04
N ALA A 283 -14.01 -2.85 -19.85
CA ALA A 283 -15.34 -2.25 -19.92
C ALA A 283 -15.51 -1.16 -18.85
N LYS A 284 -15.00 -1.41 -17.65
CA LYS A 284 -15.01 -0.47 -16.55
C LYS A 284 -14.14 0.76 -16.81
N ALA A 285 -13.01 0.61 -17.47
CA ALA A 285 -12.17 1.73 -17.89
C ALA A 285 -12.93 2.65 -18.86
N GLU A 286 -13.63 2.07 -19.85
CA GLU A 286 -14.44 2.86 -20.79
C GLU A 286 -15.60 3.57 -20.09
N LEU A 287 -16.29 2.91 -19.16
CA LEU A 287 -17.35 3.54 -18.35
C LEU A 287 -16.80 4.70 -17.51
N TYR A 288 -15.63 4.53 -16.90
CA TYR A 288 -14.98 5.59 -16.12
C TYR A 288 -14.52 6.74 -17.00
N TYR A 289 -13.95 6.45 -18.17
CA TYR A 289 -13.53 7.50 -19.10
C TYR A 289 -14.74 8.31 -19.59
N MET A 290 -15.82 7.65 -20.00
CA MET A 290 -17.07 8.32 -20.35
C MET A 290 -17.62 9.17 -19.21
N LYS A 291 -17.57 8.66 -17.98
CA LYS A 291 -18.04 9.39 -16.79
C LYS A 291 -17.19 10.60 -16.44
N LEU A 292 -15.87 10.51 -16.59
CA LEU A 292 -14.92 11.56 -16.23
C LEU A 292 -14.82 12.65 -17.30
N PHE A 293 -14.83 12.27 -18.57
CA PHE A 293 -14.58 13.18 -19.70
C PHE A 293 -15.82 13.49 -20.55
N GLY A 294 -16.94 12.79 -20.34
CA GLY A 294 -18.18 13.01 -21.09
C GLY A 294 -18.15 12.54 -22.54
N VAL A 295 -17.10 11.81 -22.94
CA VAL A 295 -16.88 11.32 -24.30
C VAL A 295 -16.40 9.87 -24.29
N ARG A 296 -16.65 9.13 -25.37
CA ARG A 296 -16.06 7.79 -25.57
C ARG A 296 -14.63 7.94 -26.09
N ARG A 297 -13.75 6.99 -25.76
CA ARG A 297 -12.42 6.93 -26.35
C ARG A 297 -12.53 6.48 -27.79
N ASP A 298 -11.76 7.14 -28.65
CA ASP A 298 -11.50 6.73 -30.02
C ASP A 298 -10.01 6.36 -30.07
N LEU A 299 -9.72 5.06 -30.14
CA LEU A 299 -8.36 4.50 -30.08
C LEU A 299 -8.08 3.62 -31.29
#